data_AF-B9SQE6-F1
#
_entry.id   AF-B9SQE6-F1
#
_cell.length_a   1.000
_cell.length_b   1.000
_cell.length_c   1.000
_cell.angle_alpha   90.00
_cell.angle_beta   90.00
_cell.angle_gamma   90.00
#
_symmetry.space_group_name_H-M   'P 1'
#
loop_
_entity.id
_entity.type
_entity.pdbx_description
1 polymer ?
#
loop_
_entity_poly.entity_id
_entity_poly.type
_entity_poly.pdbx_seq_one_letter_code
_entity_poly.pdbx_strand_id
1 'polypeptide(L)'
;MGLALVGDYKMESRRIMATPMWFKEKVRDESYWTNIKSCISSKGLCDDLAYRSLAVKAFDFSTRKLSSVESGCCKPPNSCQMEYVNATYWTKADKIGDMEEKAQVYNRDCDLWNNSRTTLCYDCESCKGGFVEMLESKWWRLGVFLILMALLLILTHMLLFIAVMWGHYNGS
;
A
#
# COMPACT_ATOMS: atom_id res chain seq x y z
N MET A 1 -16.26 13.34 -45.01
CA MET A 1 -15.75 12.02 -44.63
C MET A 1 -15.58 11.98 -43.13
N GLY A 2 -16.63 11.64 -42.40
CA GLY A 2 -16.60 11.44 -40.95
C GLY A 2 -16.35 9.98 -40.64
N LEU A 3 -15.46 9.69 -39.69
CA LEU A 3 -15.28 8.34 -39.19
C LEU A 3 -16.29 8.10 -38.07
N ALA A 4 -17.44 7.52 -38.44
CA ALA A 4 -18.36 6.93 -37.50
C ALA A 4 -17.81 5.55 -37.09
N LEU A 5 -17.39 5.39 -35.84
CA LEU A 5 -17.25 4.07 -35.22
C LEU A 5 -18.49 3.84 -34.36
N VAL A 6 -19.54 3.30 -34.98
CA VAL A 6 -20.60 2.60 -34.26
C VAL A 6 -20.03 1.24 -33.88
N GLY A 7 -19.58 1.11 -32.64
CA GLY A 7 -19.20 -0.16 -32.02
C GLY A 7 -20.25 -0.55 -31.00
N ASP A 8 -21.08 -1.54 -31.33
CA ASP A 8 -22.07 -2.18 -30.46
C ASP A 8 -21.39 -3.11 -29.44
N TYR A 9 -20.54 -2.53 -28.57
CA TYR A 9 -19.97 -3.25 -27.46
C TYR A 9 -20.53 -2.67 -26.18
N LYS A 10 -21.32 -3.47 -25.47
CA LYS A 10 -21.74 -3.23 -24.09
C LYS A 10 -20.48 -3.09 -23.22
N MET A 11 -19.97 -1.87 -23.15
CA MET A 11 -18.87 -1.51 -22.27
C MET A 11 -19.44 -1.52 -20.84
N GLU A 12 -19.45 -2.69 -20.22
CA GLU A 12 -19.32 -2.76 -18.76
C GLU A 12 -18.18 -1.81 -18.40
N SER A 13 -18.52 -0.74 -17.68
CA SER A 13 -17.64 0.38 -17.34
C SER A 13 -16.19 -0.08 -17.23
N ARG A 14 -15.36 0.26 -18.23
CA ARG A 14 -13.92 0.03 -18.20
C ARG A 14 -13.33 1.05 -17.22
N ARG A 15 -13.72 0.95 -15.94
CA ARG A 15 -13.10 1.67 -14.84
C ARG A 15 -11.63 1.36 -14.98
N ILE A 16 -10.80 2.38 -15.11
CA ILE A 16 -9.35 2.21 -15.00
C ILE A 16 -9.14 1.51 -13.66
N MET A 17 -8.80 0.21 -13.71
CA MET A 17 -8.93 -0.72 -12.58
C MET A 17 -7.94 -0.44 -11.44
N ALA A 18 -7.23 0.69 -11.48
CA ALA A 18 -6.08 0.98 -10.64
C ALA A 18 -5.96 2.47 -10.31
N THR A 19 -7.05 3.12 -9.91
CA THR A 19 -6.98 4.45 -9.29
C THR A 19 -6.88 4.33 -7.77
N PRO A 20 -6.26 5.30 -7.06
CA PRO A 20 -6.25 5.38 -5.60
C PRO A 20 -7.63 5.12 -4.96
N MET A 21 -8.68 5.72 -5.53
CA MET A 21 -10.06 5.53 -5.09
C MET A 21 -10.55 4.08 -5.25
N TRP A 22 -10.16 3.40 -6.33
CA TRP A 22 -10.53 2.00 -6.53
C TRP A 22 -9.92 1.09 -5.45
N PHE A 23 -8.68 1.32 -5.02
CA PHE A 23 -8.07 0.53 -3.94
C PHE A 23 -8.83 0.70 -2.62
N LYS A 24 -9.17 1.95 -2.27
CA LYS A 24 -9.94 2.26 -1.06
C LYS A 24 -11.30 1.57 -1.06
N GLU A 25 -12.00 1.58 -2.20
CA GLU A 25 -13.29 0.90 -2.31
C GLU A 25 -13.13 -0.63 -2.21
N LYS A 26 -12.05 -1.18 -2.76
CA LYS A 26 -11.81 -2.62 -2.76
C LYS A 26 -11.50 -3.18 -1.38
N VAL A 27 -10.76 -2.44 -0.54
CA VAL A 27 -10.45 -2.87 0.84
C VAL A 27 -11.61 -2.68 1.81
N ARG A 28 -12.59 -1.86 1.45
CA ARG A 28 -13.81 -1.63 2.24
C ARG A 28 -14.80 -2.80 2.15
N ASP A 29 -14.72 -3.59 1.08
CA ASP A 29 -15.52 -4.80 0.93
C ASP A 29 -14.89 -5.96 1.72
N GLU A 30 -15.59 -6.40 2.77
CA GLU A 30 -15.13 -7.44 3.71
C GLU A 30 -14.86 -8.80 3.05
N SER A 31 -15.59 -9.14 1.97
CA SER A 31 -15.38 -10.39 1.24
C SER A 31 -14.03 -10.39 0.52
N TYR A 32 -13.69 -9.26 -0.11
CA TYR A 32 -12.36 -9.09 -0.71
C TYR A 32 -11.28 -8.92 0.35
N TRP A 33 -11.56 -8.18 1.42
CA TRP A 33 -10.60 -7.97 2.51
C TRP A 33 -10.19 -9.29 3.15
N THR A 34 -11.10 -10.22 3.37
CA THR A 34 -10.78 -11.55 3.94
C THR A 34 -9.67 -12.26 3.14
N ASN A 35 -9.73 -12.19 1.81
CA ASN A 35 -8.71 -12.77 0.92
C ASN A 35 -7.39 -11.97 0.93
N ILE A 36 -7.48 -10.65 1.04
CA ILE A 36 -6.30 -9.78 1.12
C ILE A 36 -5.57 -10.00 2.45
N LYS A 37 -6.30 -10.02 3.56
CA LYS A 37 -5.81 -10.29 4.90
C LYS A 37 -5.12 -11.65 4.99
N SER A 38 -5.72 -12.71 4.43
CA SER A 38 -5.08 -14.03 4.43
C SER A 38 -3.74 -14.03 3.69
N CYS A 39 -3.63 -13.28 2.59
CA CYS A 39 -2.38 -13.09 1.87
C CYS A 39 -1.35 -12.30 2.70
N ILE A 40 -1.75 -11.20 3.35
CA ILE A 40 -0.87 -10.39 4.20
C ILE A 40 -0.33 -11.23 5.38
N SER A 41 -1.22 -11.95 6.05
CA SER A 41 -0.85 -12.84 7.17
C SER A 41 0.04 -14.00 6.71
N SER A 42 -0.30 -14.66 5.59
CA SER A 42 0.48 -15.77 5.03
C SER A 42 1.89 -15.36 4.61
N LYS A 43 2.10 -14.10 4.19
CA LYS A 43 3.43 -13.60 3.84
C LYS A 43 4.37 -13.47 5.04
N GLY A 44 3.88 -13.62 6.28
CA GLY A 44 4.71 -13.56 7.49
C GLY A 44 5.34 -12.18 7.71
N LEU A 45 4.73 -11.12 7.17
CA LEU A 45 5.32 -9.77 7.18
C LEU A 45 5.51 -9.22 8.60
N CYS A 46 4.58 -9.50 9.52
CA CYS A 46 4.73 -9.12 10.92
C CYS A 46 5.69 -10.04 11.69
N ASP A 47 5.84 -11.30 11.27
CA ASP A 47 6.83 -12.21 11.86
C ASP A 47 8.26 -11.83 11.44
N ASP A 48 8.45 -11.48 10.16
CA ASP A 48 9.71 -10.91 9.65
C ASP A 48 10.06 -9.63 10.39
N LEU A 49 9.07 -8.76 10.62
CA LEU A 49 9.26 -7.55 11.40
C LEU A 49 9.70 -7.86 12.84
N ALA A 50 9.04 -8.81 13.50
CA ALA A 50 9.39 -9.24 14.85
C ALA A 50 10.84 -9.75 14.88
N TYR A 51 11.23 -10.60 13.93
CA TYR A 51 12.60 -11.11 13.81
C TYR A 51 13.63 -10.01 13.56
N ARG A 52 13.38 -9.13 12.60
CA ARG A 52 14.26 -7.99 12.26
C ARG A 52 14.42 -7.02 13.43
N SER A 53 13.37 -6.84 14.24
CA SER A 53 13.41 -5.99 15.42
C SER A 53 14.25 -6.58 16.56
N LEU A 54 14.37 -7.91 16.66
CA LEU A 54 15.22 -8.58 17.65
C LEU A 54 16.71 -8.40 17.33
N ALA A 55 17.06 -8.30 16.04
CA ALA A 55 18.45 -8.12 15.59
C ALA A 55 18.97 -6.68 15.78
N VAL A 56 18.11 -5.73 16.13
CA VAL A 56 18.43 -4.30 16.25
C VAL A 56 18.16 -3.82 17.69
N LYS A 57 19.07 -3.07 18.30
CA LYS A 57 18.81 -2.48 19.63
C LYS A 57 17.56 -1.59 19.57
N ALA A 58 16.68 -1.67 20.58
CA ALA A 58 15.38 -0.98 20.62
C ALA A 58 15.42 0.54 20.30
N PHE A 59 16.56 1.21 20.54
CA PHE A 59 16.75 2.63 20.23
C PHE A 59 17.03 2.91 18.73
N ASP A 60 17.54 1.93 17.98
CA ASP A 60 17.85 2.04 16.55
C ASP A 60 16.75 1.42 15.66
N PHE A 61 15.80 0.69 16.26
CA PHE A 61 14.55 0.31 15.60
C PHE A 61 13.63 1.54 15.50
N SER A 62 14.03 2.49 14.65
CA SER A 62 13.17 3.61 14.32
C SER A 62 11.97 3.08 13.54
N THR A 63 10.78 3.30 14.07
CA THR A 63 9.49 3.08 13.38
C THR A 63 9.42 3.80 12.03
N ARG A 64 10.36 4.71 11.74
CA ARG A 64 10.53 5.39 10.45
C ARG A 64 10.92 4.47 9.28
N LYS A 65 11.41 3.24 9.54
CA LYS A 65 11.75 2.26 8.47
C LYS A 65 10.66 1.21 8.23
N LEU A 66 9.49 1.36 8.84
CA LEU A 66 8.35 0.49 8.56
C LEU A 66 7.71 0.91 7.24
N SER A 67 7.38 -0.07 6.40
CA SER A 67 6.44 0.12 5.32
C SER A 67 5.05 0.47 5.88
N SER A 68 4.23 1.12 5.06
CA SER A 68 2.86 1.51 5.46
C SER A 68 2.06 0.31 5.98
N VAL A 69 2.17 -0.85 5.34
CA VAL A 69 1.50 -2.09 5.75
C VAL A 69 2.07 -2.66 7.07
N GLU A 70 3.39 -2.64 7.29
CA GLU A 70 3.96 -3.04 8.58
C GLU A 70 3.47 -2.13 9.71
N SER A 71 3.41 -0.82 9.46
CA SER A 71 2.96 0.16 10.45
C SER A 71 1.46 0.10 10.74
N GLY A 72 0.65 -0.34 9.77
CA GLY A 72 -0.80 -0.42 9.92
C GLY A 72 -1.31 -1.75 10.46
N CYS A 73 -0.62 -2.86 10.15
CA CYS A 73 -1.07 -4.21 10.50
C CYS A 73 -0.33 -4.81 11.72
N CYS A 74 0.94 -4.42 11.93
CA CYS A 74 1.82 -5.09 12.91
C CYS A 74 2.04 -4.30 14.21
N LYS A 75 1.53 -3.08 14.31
CA LYS A 75 1.56 -2.28 15.55
C LYS A 75 0.22 -1.57 15.74
N PRO A 76 -0.17 -1.24 16.99
CA PRO A 76 -1.36 -0.45 17.23
C PRO A 76 -1.12 1.02 16.80
N PRO A 77 -2.20 1.75 16.49
CA PRO A 77 -2.14 3.19 16.30
C PRO A 77 -1.57 3.92 17.53
N ASN A 78 -0.82 5.00 17.30
CA ASN A 78 -0.26 5.81 18.39
C ASN A 78 -1.36 6.44 19.27
N SER A 79 -2.58 6.58 18.75
CA SER A 79 -3.75 7.08 19.50
C SER A 79 -4.16 6.15 20.65
N CYS A 80 -3.85 4.85 20.57
CA CYS A 80 -4.24 3.88 21.58
C CYS A 80 -3.48 4.01 22.91
N GLN A 81 -2.39 4.79 22.93
CA GLN A 81 -1.54 5.01 24.13
C GLN A 81 -1.10 3.71 24.83
N MET A 82 -0.88 2.65 24.04
CA MET A 82 -0.36 1.38 24.54
C MET A 82 1.14 1.49 24.82
N GLU A 83 1.61 0.72 25.80
CA GLU A 83 3.02 0.65 26.17
C GLU A 83 3.76 -0.31 25.24
N TYR A 84 4.91 0.14 24.74
CA TYR A 84 5.76 -0.62 23.83
C TYR A 84 6.52 -1.70 24.62
N VAL A 85 6.38 -2.96 24.20
CA VAL A 85 7.21 -4.06 24.72
C VAL A 85 8.16 -4.55 23.63
N ASN A 86 7.62 -4.87 22.45
CA ASN A 86 8.41 -5.20 21.26
C ASN A 86 7.72 -4.70 19.98
N ALA A 87 8.32 -4.93 18.81
CA ALA A 87 7.79 -4.44 17.54
C ALA A 87 6.32 -4.80 17.27
N THR A 88 5.88 -6.00 17.67
CA THR A 88 4.53 -6.53 17.43
C THR A 88 3.73 -6.81 18.71
N TYR A 89 4.26 -6.43 19.87
CA TYR A 89 3.68 -6.70 21.18
C TYR A 89 3.60 -5.42 21.99
N TRP A 90 2.37 -5.07 22.39
CA TRP A 90 2.04 -3.83 23.07
C TRP A 90 1.08 -4.12 24.23
N THR A 91 1.34 -3.54 25.40
CA THR A 91 0.50 -3.71 26.59
C THR A 91 -0.46 -2.55 26.74
N LYS A 92 -1.71 -2.83 27.14
CA LYS A 92 -2.65 -1.76 27.51
C LYS A 92 -2.14 -1.14 28.81
N ALA A 93 -2.07 0.19 28.86
CA ALA A 93 -1.69 0.89 30.08
C ALA A 93 -2.80 0.72 31.13
N ASP A 94 -2.43 0.37 32.38
CA ASP A 94 -3.34 0.16 33.53
C ASP A 94 -3.97 1.47 34.07
N LYS A 95 -4.39 2.39 33.20
CA LYS A 95 -5.12 3.59 33.65
C LYS A 95 -6.59 3.24 33.88
N ILE A 96 -6.84 2.52 34.97
CA ILE A 96 -8.11 2.52 35.69
C ILE A 96 -8.17 3.85 36.47
N GLY A 97 -9.15 4.68 36.17
CA GLY A 97 -9.43 5.91 36.93
C GLY A 97 -9.72 7.11 36.03
N ASP A 98 -11.00 7.33 35.77
CA ASP A 98 -11.61 8.66 35.71
C ASP A 98 -11.01 9.66 34.71
N MET A 99 -10.79 9.22 33.47
CA MET A 99 -10.68 10.12 32.33
C MET A 99 -11.40 9.53 31.11
N GLU A 100 -12.67 9.19 31.34
CA GLU A 100 -13.67 9.24 30.28
C GLU A 100 -13.62 10.66 29.70
N GLU A 101 -13.47 10.78 28.37
CA GLU A 101 -13.59 12.06 27.63
C GLU A 101 -12.37 13.03 27.62
N LYS A 102 -11.16 12.54 27.35
CA LYS A 102 -10.15 13.38 26.65
C LYS A 102 -9.70 12.76 25.35
N ALA A 103 -10.49 13.01 24.30
CA ALA A 103 -10.09 12.87 22.90
C ALA A 103 -9.34 11.56 22.54
N GLN A 104 -9.71 10.45 23.16
CA GLN A 104 -9.59 9.16 22.50
C GLN A 104 -10.55 9.27 21.33
N VAL A 105 -10.06 9.67 20.15
CA VAL A 105 -10.78 9.36 18.91
C VAL A 105 -11.16 7.90 19.07
N TYR A 106 -12.47 7.60 19.11
CA TYR A 106 -13.02 6.27 19.31
C TYR A 106 -12.47 5.37 18.19
N ASN A 107 -11.26 4.88 18.39
CA ASN A 107 -10.48 4.28 17.34
C ASN A 107 -10.72 2.79 17.48
N ARG A 108 -11.66 2.32 16.67
CA ARG A 108 -12.05 0.91 16.54
C ARG A 108 -10.83 -0.02 16.43
N ASP A 109 -9.72 0.48 15.87
CA ASP A 109 -8.48 -0.28 15.75
C ASP A 109 -7.85 -0.62 17.10
N CYS A 110 -8.01 0.22 18.13
CA CYS A 110 -7.51 -0.05 19.47
C CYS A 110 -8.26 -1.21 20.15
N ASP A 111 -9.54 -1.39 19.83
CA ASP A 111 -10.36 -2.49 20.32
C ASP A 111 -10.09 -3.79 19.55
N LEU A 112 -9.82 -3.67 18.25
CA LEU A 112 -9.51 -4.80 17.37
C LEU A 112 -8.07 -5.32 17.55
N TRP A 113 -7.16 -4.50 18.08
CA TRP A 113 -5.77 -4.88 18.30
C TRP A 113 -5.63 -6.09 19.24
N ASN A 114 -4.82 -7.07 18.83
CA ASN A 114 -4.51 -8.25 19.63
C ASN A 114 -3.02 -8.65 19.47
N ASN A 115 -2.34 -9.01 20.57
CA ASN A 115 -0.94 -9.46 20.52
C ASN A 115 -0.75 -10.89 19.95
N SER A 116 -1.82 -11.60 19.59
CA SER A 116 -1.73 -12.88 18.91
C SER A 116 -1.19 -12.71 17.49
N ARG A 117 -0.13 -13.45 17.14
CA ARG A 117 0.50 -13.44 15.80
C ARG A 117 -0.48 -13.70 14.66
N THR A 118 -1.54 -14.46 14.91
CA THR A 118 -2.55 -14.82 13.90
C THR A 118 -3.57 -13.72 13.65
N THR A 119 -3.72 -12.76 14.57
CA THR A 119 -4.79 -11.77 14.54
C THR A 119 -4.25 -10.36 14.35
N LEU A 120 -3.25 -9.96 15.17
CA LEU A 120 -2.64 -8.62 15.15
C LEU A 120 -3.69 -7.52 14.90
N CYS A 121 -3.39 -6.54 14.04
CA CYS A 121 -4.35 -5.55 13.58
C CYS A 121 -4.86 -5.84 12.16
N TYR A 122 -4.95 -7.11 11.75
CA TYR A 122 -5.30 -7.42 10.35
C TYR A 122 -6.73 -7.01 9.97
N ASP A 123 -7.64 -6.79 10.93
CA ASP A 123 -9.00 -6.29 10.67
C ASP A 123 -9.14 -4.78 10.91
N CYS A 124 -8.04 -4.09 11.26
CA CYS A 124 -8.04 -2.67 11.54
C CYS A 124 -8.11 -1.83 10.27
N GLU A 125 -8.72 -0.65 10.36
CA GLU A 125 -8.74 0.34 9.29
C GLU A 125 -7.33 0.88 9.02
N SER A 126 -6.48 0.96 10.06
CA SER A 126 -5.04 1.26 9.89
C SER A 126 -4.32 0.25 8.99
N CYS A 127 -4.68 -1.05 9.07
CA CYS A 127 -4.08 -2.08 8.21
C CYS A 127 -4.58 -1.98 6.77
N LYS A 128 -5.88 -1.76 6.57
CA LYS A 128 -6.48 -1.48 5.25
C LYS A 128 -5.84 -0.25 4.61
N GLY A 129 -5.71 0.84 5.37
CA GLY A 129 -5.06 2.08 4.94
C GLY A 129 -3.59 1.86 4.57
N GLY A 130 -2.83 1.18 5.43
CA GLY A 130 -1.42 0.86 5.17
C GLY A 130 -1.23 0.00 3.92
N PHE A 131 -2.14 -0.93 3.64
CA PHE A 131 -2.15 -1.73 2.41
C PHE A 131 -2.44 -0.88 1.18
N VAL A 132 -3.41 0.03 1.23
CA VAL A 132 -3.72 0.95 0.13
C VAL A 132 -2.53 1.85 -0.19
N GLU A 133 -1.89 2.46 0.82
CA GLU A 133 -0.69 3.29 0.64
C GLU A 133 0.47 2.50 0.00
N MET A 134 0.65 1.24 0.41
CA MET A 134 1.65 0.35 -0.19
C MET A 134 1.36 0.16 -1.68
N LEU A 135 0.10 -0.11 -2.03
CA LEU A 135 -0.30 -0.27 -3.43
C LEU A 135 -0.10 1.02 -4.21
N GLU A 136 -0.57 2.16 -3.71
CA GLU A 136 -0.40 3.47 -4.36
C GLU A 136 1.07 3.77 -4.66
N SER A 137 1.97 3.52 -3.70
CA SER A 137 3.42 3.68 -3.91
C SER A 137 3.96 2.77 -5.02
N LYS A 138 3.54 1.51 -5.07
CA LYS A 138 3.96 0.56 -6.11
C LYS A 138 3.42 0.94 -7.49
N TRP A 139 2.16 1.35 -7.55
CA TRP A 139 1.52 1.82 -8.78
C TRP A 139 2.19 3.07 -9.33
N TRP A 140 2.55 4.02 -8.47
CA TRP A 140 3.30 5.21 -8.88
C TRP A 140 4.66 4.84 -9.48
N ARG A 141 5.43 3.97 -8.80
CA ARG A 141 6.74 3.51 -9.28
C ARG A 141 6.65 2.80 -10.64
N LEU A 142 5.64 1.96 -10.82
CA LEU A 142 5.39 1.30 -12.11
C LEU A 142 5.05 2.31 -13.19
N GLY A 143 4.21 3.30 -12.90
CA GLY A 143 3.87 4.38 -13.82
C GLY A 143 5.10 5.16 -14.29
N VAL A 144 5.96 5.56 -13.36
CA VAL A 144 7.23 6.23 -13.68
C VAL A 144 8.12 5.36 -14.56
N PHE A 145 8.27 4.08 -14.22
CA PHE A 145 9.06 3.13 -15.01
C PHE A 145 8.55 3.01 -16.45
N LEU A 146 7.23 2.86 -16.64
CA LEU A 146 6.62 2.76 -17.96
C LEU A 146 6.80 4.03 -18.79
N ILE A 147 6.70 5.21 -18.17
CA ILE A 147 6.95 6.50 -18.85
C ILE A 147 8.40 6.57 -19.33
N LEU A 148 9.38 6.21 -18.50
CA LEU A 148 10.78 6.22 -18.89
C LEU A 148 11.05 5.26 -20.06
N MET A 149 10.49 4.05 -20.01
CA MET A 149 10.61 3.09 -21.11
C MET A 149 9.98 3.60 -22.40
N ALA A 150 8.81 4.24 -22.34
CA ALA A 150 8.16 4.84 -23.50
C ALA A 150 9.01 5.96 -24.12
N LEU A 151 9.59 6.84 -23.29
CA LEU A 151 10.49 7.91 -23.77
C LEU A 151 11.71 7.34 -24.48
N LEU A 152 12.34 6.31 -23.92
CA LEU A 152 13.47 5.64 -24.56
C LEU A 152 13.08 5.05 -25.92
N LEU A 153 11.93 4.37 -26.01
CA LEU A 153 11.43 3.83 -27.27
C LEU A 153 11.20 4.94 -28.31
N ILE A 154 10.56 6.04 -27.91
CA ILE A 154 10.34 7.20 -28.80
C ILE A 154 11.66 7.77 -29.30
N LEU A 155 12.63 7.99 -28.40
CA LEU A 155 13.95 8.53 -28.79
C LEU A 155 14.69 7.61 -29.76
N THR A 156 14.71 6.30 -29.51
CA THR A 156 15.36 5.34 -30.42
C THR A 156 14.70 5.32 -31.80
N HIS A 157 13.37 5.36 -31.86
CA HIS A 157 12.64 5.42 -33.14
C HIS A 157 12.87 6.72 -33.88
N MET A 158 12.89 7.86 -33.18
CA MET A 158 13.18 9.17 -33.78
C MET A 158 14.60 9.21 -34.34
N LEU A 159 15.60 8.70 -33.61
CA LEU A 159 16.99 8.62 -34.08
C LEU A 159 17.12 7.71 -35.31
N LEU A 160 16.47 6.55 -35.31
CA LEU A 160 16.46 5.63 -36.45
C LEU A 160 15.83 6.30 -37.67
N PHE A 161 14.69 6.98 -37.50
CA PHE A 161 14.03 7.71 -38.58
C PHE A 161 14.94 8.80 -39.16
N ILE A 162 15.58 9.60 -38.30
CA ILE A 162 16.52 10.65 -38.73
C ILE A 162 17.71 10.04 -39.50
N ALA A 163 18.31 8.96 -39.00
CA ALA A 163 19.43 8.29 -39.65
C ALA A 163 19.07 7.74 -41.04
N VAL A 164 17.87 7.14 -41.17
CA VAL A 164 17.35 6.62 -42.44
C VAL A 164 17.13 7.76 -43.44
N MET A 165 16.49 8.85 -43.01
CA MET A 165 16.24 10.01 -43.87
C MET A 165 17.54 10.71 -44.31
N TRP A 166 18.51 10.82 -43.40
CA TRP A 166 19.84 11.37 -43.72
C TRP A 166 20.56 10.55 -44.79
N GLY A 167 20.51 9.22 -44.70
CA GLY A 167 21.09 8.32 -45.70
C GLY A 167 20.47 8.49 -47.08
N HIS A 168 19.15 8.68 -47.16
CA HIS A 168 18.46 8.92 -48.42
C HIS A 168 18.81 10.29 -49.03
N TYR A 169 18.96 11.33 -48.21
CA TYR A 169 19.31 12.68 -48.69
C TYR A 169 20.74 12.76 -49.24
N ASN A 170 21.73 12.15 -48.56
CA ASN A 170 23.13 12.17 -49.00
C ASN A 170 23.47 11.18 -50.13
N GLY A 171 22.54 10.26 -50.47
CA GLY A 171 22.71 9.27 -51.53
C GLY A 171 22.12 9.69 -52.89
N SER A 172 21.56 10.90 -53.00
CA SER A 172 21.04 11.52 -54.24
C SER A 172 21.98 12.64 -54.70
#